data_AF-A0A0D3ET78-F1
#
_entry.id   AF-A0A0D3ET78-F1
#
_cell.length_a   1.000
_cell.length_b   1.000
_cell.length_c   1.000
_cell.angle_alpha   90.00
_cell.angle_beta   90.00
_cell.angle_gamma   90.00
#
_symmetry.space_group_name_H-M   'P 1'
#
loop_
_entity.id
_entity.type
_entity.pdbx_description
1 polymer ?
#
loop_
_entity_poly.entity_id
_entity_poly.type
_entity_poly.pdbx_seq_one_letter_code
_entity_poly.pdbx_strand_id
1 'polypeptide(L)'
;MATLAPRPHELLALRRPRLRTPRARASAHRARGAPVAPQAARPRRVFLGLGAAFVDQLARMASGGAPSRSFVASARPRQGVSPVEQILKNVEWPDEFPFKAEDFSRFDESSDALFYSAPRYVTHIDDQAIEALTKYYSEVLPPSNTPGVAILDMCSSWVSHYPPGYKQEKIVGMGMNEDELKRNPVLTEYVVQDLNVNPKLPFEDNTFDVITNVVSVDYLTKPIDVFKEMRRILKPSGLAIMSFSNRCFWTKVISIWTSTGDADHAWIVGAYFHYAGDFEPPEVPRSIAMAAKDHDAADTSHGVDECEPSLWYEVAMAVLFPSNYFLLSFWFFLGFWIIYQAFGAFGAVVNIDKPNESSIELVGVSGLVPVLALAPGPGVASRPAFNLLVRIDNDHILDRHREGGSVKVSYAGVPLAYGSIPSFRLGAREALTVAVNATSEAAGVPEDLLRLMAAEQRMGVAQLEIGMQLGGPGRESYSWSVDL
;
A
#
# COMPACT_ATOMS: atom_id res chain seq x y z
N MET A 1 -28.08 66.91 27.00
CA MET A 1 -26.95 66.58 27.89
C MET A 1 -26.88 65.07 27.98
N ALA A 2 -25.69 64.48 27.78
CA ALA A 2 -25.36 63.04 27.70
C ALA A 2 -25.92 62.32 26.45
N THR A 3 -25.26 62.17 25.28
CA THR A 3 -23.95 61.57 24.87
C THR A 3 -23.73 60.12 25.28
N LEU A 4 -23.71 59.21 24.29
CA LEU A 4 -22.63 58.24 24.07
C LEU A 4 -22.72 57.70 22.63
N ALA A 5 -21.75 58.10 21.82
CA ALA A 5 -21.47 57.61 20.48
C ALA A 5 -20.56 56.37 20.54
N PRO A 6 -20.64 55.44 19.58
CA PRO A 6 -19.69 54.35 19.44
C PRO A 6 -18.36 54.85 18.85
N ARG A 7 -17.25 54.36 19.42
CA ARG A 7 -15.86 54.62 18.99
C ARG A 7 -15.29 53.41 18.24
N PRO A 8 -14.22 53.61 17.45
CA PRO A 8 -13.96 52.91 16.20
C PRO A 8 -13.11 51.63 16.36
N HIS A 9 -13.27 50.70 15.41
CA HIS A 9 -12.28 49.65 15.16
C HIS A 9 -11.18 50.23 14.29
N GLU A 10 -9.99 50.36 14.87
CA GLU A 10 -8.78 50.83 14.20
C GLU A 10 -8.22 49.78 13.23
N LEU A 11 -8.05 50.20 11.98
CA LEU A 11 -7.01 49.74 11.07
C LEU A 11 -5.64 50.07 11.66
N LEU A 12 -4.69 49.13 11.64
CA LEU A 12 -3.26 49.45 11.57
C LEU A 12 -2.43 48.26 11.03
N ALA A 13 -1.88 48.49 9.85
CA ALA A 13 -0.70 47.84 9.30
C ALA A 13 0.53 48.05 10.19
N LEU A 14 1.59 47.23 10.04
CA LEU A 14 3.04 47.52 10.21
C LEU A 14 3.81 46.19 10.11
N ARG A 15 4.72 45.99 9.14
CA ARG A 15 6.15 46.40 9.02
C ARG A 15 7.11 45.78 10.05
N ARG A 16 8.20 45.20 9.51
CA ARG A 16 9.38 44.63 10.20
C ARG A 16 10.07 45.59 11.18
N PRO A 17 10.72 45.05 12.23
CA PRO A 17 11.97 45.59 12.75
C PRO A 17 13.18 44.62 12.61
N ARG A 18 14.37 45.23 12.62
CA ARG A 18 15.72 44.67 12.36
C ARG A 18 16.30 43.84 13.53
N LEU A 19 17.17 42.91 13.13
CA LEU A 19 18.26 42.22 13.82
C LEU A 19 18.78 42.81 15.14
N ARG A 20 18.99 41.91 16.13
CA ARG A 20 20.02 42.04 17.19
C ARG A 20 20.38 40.68 17.80
N THR A 21 21.63 40.25 17.60
CA THR A 21 22.41 39.40 18.53
C THR A 21 23.30 40.33 19.39
N PRO A 22 24.17 39.86 20.32
CA PRO A 22 24.33 38.57 21.01
C PRO A 22 24.49 38.74 22.56
N ARG A 23 24.48 37.65 23.34
CA ARG A 23 25.59 37.37 24.31
C ARG A 23 25.49 36.02 25.01
N ALA A 24 26.65 35.38 25.08
CA ALA A 24 26.99 34.16 25.79
C ALA A 24 27.01 34.31 27.32
N ARG A 25 26.86 33.17 28.02
CA ARG A 25 27.60 32.89 29.25
C ARG A 25 27.81 31.39 29.44
N ALA A 26 29.09 31.04 29.56
CA ALA A 26 29.65 29.80 30.12
C ALA A 26 29.17 29.64 31.58
N SER A 27 29.31 28.55 32.34
CA SER A 27 30.20 27.37 32.38
C SER A 27 29.83 26.63 33.69
N ALA A 28 29.94 25.30 33.76
CA ALA A 28 30.56 24.61 34.91
C ALA A 28 30.61 23.08 34.73
N HIS A 29 31.84 22.55 34.83
CA HIS A 29 32.22 21.15 35.00
C HIS A 29 31.68 20.52 36.30
N ARG A 30 31.48 19.18 36.36
CA ARG A 30 32.48 18.22 36.90
C ARG A 30 32.03 16.74 36.92
N ALA A 31 33.01 15.87 36.62
CA ALA A 31 33.33 14.49 37.08
C ALA A 31 32.27 13.37 36.97
N ARG A 32 32.45 12.35 36.12
CA ARG A 32 33.34 11.14 36.18
C ARG A 32 33.10 10.20 37.37
N GLY A 33 32.58 9.01 37.05
CA GLY A 33 32.72 7.75 37.79
C GLY A 33 32.35 6.59 36.84
N ALA A 34 33.26 5.64 36.66
CA ALA A 34 33.14 4.48 35.75
C ALA A 34 33.06 3.16 36.59
N PRO A 35 33.21 1.94 36.02
CA PRO A 35 32.10 1.04 35.66
C PRO A 35 32.17 -0.33 36.39
N VAL A 36 31.11 -1.15 36.34
CA VAL A 36 31.16 -2.59 36.68
C VAL A 36 30.22 -3.40 35.79
N ALA A 37 30.70 -4.54 35.28
CA ALA A 37 29.99 -5.59 34.55
C ALA A 37 30.30 -6.97 35.22
N PRO A 38 29.96 -8.12 34.62
CA PRO A 38 28.65 -8.74 34.40
C PRO A 38 28.54 -10.09 35.17
N GLN A 39 27.38 -10.76 35.19
CA GLN A 39 27.32 -12.19 35.57
C GLN A 39 26.19 -12.96 34.87
N ALA A 40 26.50 -14.20 34.51
CA ALA A 40 25.75 -15.09 33.66
C ALA A 40 25.19 -16.32 34.41
N ALA A 41 23.92 -16.61 34.13
CA ALA A 41 23.29 -17.89 33.75
C ALA A 41 23.12 -19.14 34.68
N ARG A 42 21.92 -19.75 34.48
CA ARG A 42 21.47 -21.18 34.55
C ARG A 42 20.83 -21.71 35.86
N PRO A 43 20.07 -22.83 35.83
CA PRO A 43 18.89 -23.18 35.00
C PRO A 43 17.75 -23.83 35.83
N ARG A 44 16.52 -24.02 35.30
CA ARG A 44 15.63 -25.17 35.63
C ARG A 44 14.39 -25.29 34.72
N ARG A 45 13.92 -26.53 34.63
CA ARG A 45 13.11 -27.16 33.57
C ARG A 45 11.58 -26.98 33.73
N VAL A 46 10.94 -26.70 32.58
CA VAL A 46 9.71 -27.28 31.97
C VAL A 46 8.60 -27.85 32.87
N PHE A 47 7.38 -27.31 32.74
CA PHE A 47 6.16 -28.07 32.47
C PHE A 47 5.17 -27.29 31.58
N LEU A 48 4.48 -28.04 30.72
CA LEU A 48 3.63 -27.69 29.58
C LEU A 48 2.36 -26.87 29.90
N GLY A 49 1.95 -26.00 28.96
CA GLY A 49 0.60 -25.44 28.84
C GLY A 49 0.43 -24.57 27.59
N LEU A 50 -0.49 -24.96 26.71
CA LEU A 50 -0.98 -24.35 25.44
C LEU A 50 -1.05 -22.81 25.45
N GLY A 51 -0.95 -22.03 24.37
CA GLY A 51 -1.10 -22.22 22.93
C GLY A 51 -1.52 -20.87 22.31
N ALA A 52 -1.16 -20.61 21.04
CA ALA A 52 -1.71 -19.55 20.18
C ALA A 52 -1.42 -18.05 20.48
N ALA A 53 -0.24 -17.69 20.97
CA ALA A 53 0.21 -16.28 21.00
C ALA A 53 1.65 -16.05 20.48
N PHE A 54 2.27 -17.05 19.85
CA PHE A 54 3.71 -17.00 19.50
C PHE A 54 4.01 -16.94 17.99
N VAL A 55 3.00 -17.11 17.13
CA VAL A 55 3.20 -17.06 15.66
C VAL A 55 3.13 -15.63 15.12
N ASP A 56 2.36 -14.75 15.78
CA ASP A 56 2.21 -13.35 15.36
C ASP A 56 3.47 -12.50 15.67
N GLN A 57 4.20 -12.85 16.73
CA GLN A 57 5.40 -12.12 17.15
C GLN A 57 6.66 -12.55 16.39
N LEU A 58 6.71 -13.77 15.85
CA LEU A 58 7.83 -14.26 15.03
C LEU A 58 7.69 -13.86 13.56
N ALA A 59 6.46 -13.76 13.03
CA ALA A 59 6.18 -13.18 11.71
C ALA A 59 6.58 -11.69 11.63
N ARG A 60 6.49 -10.96 12.75
CA ARG A 60 6.89 -9.55 12.87
C ARG A 60 8.40 -9.32 12.98
N MET A 61 9.21 -10.36 13.17
CA MET A 61 10.68 -10.25 13.18
C MET A 61 11.34 -10.77 11.90
N ALA A 62 10.60 -11.55 11.07
CA ALA A 62 11.14 -12.15 9.85
C ALA A 62 10.81 -11.37 8.57
N SER A 63 9.85 -10.44 8.60
CA SER A 63 9.70 -9.40 7.58
C SER A 63 10.32 -8.10 8.10
N GLY A 64 11.38 -7.62 7.44
CA GLY A 64 12.06 -6.37 7.77
C GLY A 64 11.22 -5.11 7.49
N GLY A 65 9.93 -5.12 7.81
CA GLY A 65 9.06 -3.96 7.76
C GLY A 65 9.39 -3.03 8.90
N ALA A 66 9.94 -1.86 8.58
CA ALA A 66 10.07 -0.77 9.54
C ALA A 66 8.71 -0.50 10.22
N PRO A 67 8.68 -0.17 11.52
CA PRO A 67 7.44 0.24 12.16
C PRO A 67 6.87 1.44 11.41
N SER A 68 5.57 1.44 11.15
CA SER A 68 4.83 2.57 10.59
C SER A 68 5.26 3.84 11.33
N ARG A 69 5.99 4.72 10.64
CA ARG A 69 6.49 5.96 11.23
C ARG A 69 5.31 6.93 11.32
N SER A 70 4.59 6.92 12.44
CA SER A 70 3.69 8.04 12.73
C SER A 70 4.56 9.23 13.19
N PHE A 71 4.64 10.27 12.36
CA PHE A 71 5.41 11.47 12.68
C PHE A 71 4.65 12.41 13.64
N VAL A 72 3.35 12.19 13.82
CA VAL A 72 2.43 13.05 14.59
C VAL A 72 2.48 12.80 16.12
N ALA A 73 3.43 12.00 16.62
CA ALA A 73 3.51 11.66 18.05
C ALA A 73 3.79 12.83 19.02
N SER A 74 4.07 14.05 18.54
CA SER A 74 4.31 15.23 19.38
C SER A 74 3.12 16.20 19.53
N ALA A 75 2.03 16.06 18.76
CA ALA A 75 0.90 16.99 18.79
C ALA A 75 -0.39 16.32 19.32
N ARG A 76 -0.65 16.40 20.64
CA ARG A 76 -1.94 16.01 21.22
C ARG A 76 -2.95 17.19 21.14
N PRO A 77 -4.08 17.07 20.43
CA PRO A 77 -5.11 18.11 20.38
C PRO A 77 -5.92 18.18 21.68
N ARG A 78 -6.40 19.39 22.02
CA ARG A 78 -7.46 19.59 23.05
C ARG A 78 -8.80 19.05 22.52
N GLN A 79 -9.59 18.42 23.38
CA GLN A 79 -10.91 17.86 23.05
C GLN A 79 -11.83 18.87 22.33
N GLY A 80 -12.44 18.47 21.21
CA GLY A 80 -13.58 19.16 20.59
C GLY A 80 -13.35 19.82 19.23
N VAL A 81 -12.19 19.65 18.58
CA VAL A 81 -11.88 20.19 17.24
C VAL A 81 -11.26 19.09 16.38
N SER A 82 -11.54 19.03 15.07
CA SER A 82 -10.99 18.02 14.16
C SER A 82 -9.45 17.96 14.28
N PRO A 83 -8.83 16.78 14.47
CA PRO A 83 -7.38 16.64 14.65
C PRO A 83 -6.56 17.27 13.53
N VAL A 84 -7.06 17.25 12.29
CA VAL A 84 -6.33 17.66 11.07
C VAL A 84 -6.13 19.19 10.99
N GLU A 85 -7.12 19.99 11.41
CA GLU A 85 -7.06 21.46 11.37
C GLU A 85 -5.98 22.07 12.28
N GLN A 86 -5.48 21.30 13.24
CA GLN A 86 -4.44 21.72 14.16
C GLN A 86 -3.06 21.19 13.76
N ILE A 87 -2.96 20.28 12.79
CA ILE A 87 -1.69 19.62 12.44
C ILE A 87 -0.64 20.62 12.00
N LEU A 88 -1.04 21.68 11.29
CA LEU A 88 -0.12 22.71 10.80
C LEU A 88 -0.03 23.94 11.72
N LYS A 89 -0.80 23.97 12.81
CA LYS A 89 -0.79 25.08 13.77
C LYS A 89 0.28 24.87 14.82
N ASN A 90 1.23 25.82 14.91
CA ASN A 90 2.35 25.80 15.86
C ASN A 90 3.26 24.56 15.72
N VAL A 91 3.49 24.10 14.49
CA VAL A 91 4.43 23.00 14.23
C VAL A 91 5.85 23.47 14.49
N GLU A 92 6.57 22.71 15.31
CA GLU A 92 8.02 22.80 15.40
C GLU A 92 8.63 21.95 14.30
N TRP A 93 8.97 22.60 13.18
CA TRP A 93 9.67 21.94 12.09
C TRP A 93 11.12 21.65 12.49
N PRO A 94 11.67 20.47 12.16
CA PRO A 94 13.10 20.21 12.27
C PRO A 94 13.94 21.24 11.49
N ASP A 95 15.21 21.39 11.84
CA ASP A 95 16.11 22.32 11.12
C ASP A 95 16.41 21.84 9.68
N GLU A 96 16.34 20.52 9.46
CA GLU A 96 16.62 19.87 8.18
C GLU A 96 15.39 19.13 7.66
N PHE A 97 15.28 19.03 6.33
CA PHE A 97 14.21 18.32 5.67
C PHE A 97 14.11 16.86 6.18
N PRO A 98 12.96 16.44 6.75
CA PRO A 98 12.88 15.21 7.54
C PRO A 98 12.76 13.93 6.70
N PHE A 99 12.58 14.06 5.38
CA PHE A 99 12.36 12.95 4.47
C PHE A 99 13.64 12.59 3.72
N LYS A 100 13.85 11.29 3.52
CA LYS A 100 15.00 10.73 2.81
C LYS A 100 14.67 10.47 1.35
N ALA A 101 15.68 10.21 0.53
CA ALA A 101 15.47 9.88 -0.88
C ALA A 101 14.56 8.65 -1.06
N GLU A 102 14.64 7.66 -0.17
CA GLU A 102 13.85 6.43 -0.26
C GLU A 102 12.35 6.69 -0.01
N ASP A 103 12.02 7.73 0.75
CA ASP A 103 10.63 8.15 1.03
C ASP A 103 9.91 8.64 -0.26
N PHE A 104 10.69 9.00 -1.29
CA PHE A 104 10.20 9.42 -2.61
C PHE A 104 10.30 8.34 -3.70
N SER A 105 10.71 7.12 -3.35
CA SER A 105 10.69 5.98 -4.27
C SER A 105 9.27 5.48 -4.51
N ARG A 106 9.07 4.76 -5.62
CA ARG A 106 7.76 4.24 -6.03
C ARG A 106 7.85 2.73 -6.27
N PHE A 107 6.72 2.04 -6.20
CA PHE A 107 6.66 0.62 -6.54
C PHE A 107 6.94 0.39 -8.04
N ASP A 108 6.40 1.26 -8.90
CA ASP A 108 6.60 1.25 -10.34
C ASP A 108 7.40 2.49 -10.79
N GLU A 109 8.72 2.31 -10.88
CA GLU A 109 9.66 3.33 -11.38
C GLU A 109 9.74 3.42 -12.91
N SER A 110 8.86 2.71 -13.65
CA SER A 110 8.78 2.88 -15.10
C SER A 110 8.37 4.31 -15.49
N SER A 111 8.61 4.68 -16.74
CA SER A 111 8.37 6.03 -17.25
C SER A 111 6.91 6.49 -17.05
N ASP A 112 6.74 7.69 -16.47
CA ASP A 112 5.41 8.31 -16.31
C ASP A 112 4.80 8.68 -17.66
N ALA A 113 5.62 9.13 -18.61
CA ALA A 113 5.18 9.36 -20.00
C ALA A 113 4.49 8.13 -20.64
N LEU A 114 4.92 6.90 -20.31
CA LEU A 114 4.24 5.68 -20.78
C LEU A 114 2.95 5.42 -19.99
N PHE A 115 2.94 5.67 -18.68
CA PHE A 115 1.76 5.46 -17.84
C PHE A 115 0.60 6.42 -18.17
N TYR A 116 0.93 7.66 -18.56
CA TYR A 116 -0.03 8.71 -18.94
C TYR A 116 -0.22 8.85 -20.46
N SER A 117 0.30 7.92 -21.28
CA SER A 117 0.19 8.03 -22.74
C SER A 117 -1.25 7.90 -23.25
N ALA A 118 -2.09 7.12 -22.56
CA ALA A 118 -3.50 6.96 -22.88
C ALA A 118 -4.36 7.88 -22.00
N PRO A 119 -5.26 8.69 -22.59
CA PRO A 119 -6.11 9.60 -21.84
C PRO A 119 -7.14 8.84 -21.00
N ARG A 120 -7.45 9.40 -19.83
CA ARG A 120 -8.45 8.89 -18.88
C ARG A 120 -9.48 9.98 -18.60
N TYR A 121 -10.63 9.88 -19.24
CA TYR A 121 -11.75 10.80 -19.02
C TYR A 121 -12.62 10.35 -17.84
N VAL A 122 -12.00 10.26 -16.66
CA VAL A 122 -12.66 9.90 -15.40
C VAL A 122 -12.29 10.90 -14.31
N THR A 123 -13.16 11.05 -13.31
CA THR A 123 -12.82 11.77 -12.09
C THR A 123 -12.06 10.82 -11.16
N HIS A 124 -10.98 11.33 -10.56
CA HIS A 124 -10.13 10.56 -9.65
C HIS A 124 -10.55 10.65 -8.17
N ILE A 125 -11.61 11.41 -7.90
CA ILE A 125 -12.26 11.59 -6.60
C ILE A 125 -13.77 11.38 -6.76
N ASP A 126 -14.44 11.02 -5.66
CA ASP A 126 -15.90 10.86 -5.62
C ASP A 126 -16.64 12.20 -5.64
N ASP A 127 -17.96 12.14 -5.86
CA ASP A 127 -18.80 13.32 -6.05
C ASP A 127 -18.85 14.23 -4.80
N GLN A 128 -18.75 13.67 -3.59
CA GLN A 128 -18.75 14.45 -2.35
C GLN A 128 -17.45 15.24 -2.20
N ALA A 129 -16.32 14.61 -2.50
CA ALA A 129 -15.02 15.28 -2.54
C ALA A 129 -15.00 16.37 -3.62
N ILE A 130 -15.60 16.11 -4.79
CA ILE A 130 -15.76 17.12 -5.85
C ILE A 130 -16.59 18.31 -5.37
N GLU A 131 -17.74 18.07 -4.74
CA GLU A 131 -18.61 19.12 -4.22
C GLU A 131 -17.89 19.97 -3.17
N ALA A 132 -17.22 19.33 -2.20
CA ALA A 132 -16.48 20.00 -1.16
C ALA A 132 -15.33 20.85 -1.73
N LEU A 133 -14.58 20.31 -2.69
CA LEU A 133 -13.49 21.03 -3.36
C LEU A 133 -14.02 22.21 -4.19
N THR A 134 -15.09 21.99 -4.94
CA THR A 134 -15.74 23.03 -5.77
C THR A 134 -16.24 24.18 -4.90
N LYS A 135 -16.88 23.84 -3.76
CA LYS A 135 -17.34 24.83 -2.77
C LYS A 135 -16.16 25.61 -2.20
N TYR A 136 -15.09 24.93 -1.80
CA TYR A 136 -13.90 25.60 -1.31
C TYR A 136 -13.32 26.57 -2.34
N TYR A 137 -13.19 26.15 -3.60
CA TYR A 137 -12.75 27.04 -4.67
C TYR A 137 -13.66 28.25 -4.87
N SER A 138 -14.97 28.12 -4.68
CA SER A 138 -15.89 29.26 -4.75
C SER A 138 -15.64 30.31 -3.66
N GLU A 139 -15.04 29.92 -2.54
CA GLU A 139 -14.72 30.79 -1.40
C GLU A 139 -13.34 31.45 -1.54
N VAL A 140 -12.36 30.75 -2.12
CA VAL A 140 -10.95 31.19 -2.10
C VAL A 140 -10.41 31.68 -3.44
N LEU A 141 -10.97 31.24 -4.57
CA LEU A 141 -10.52 31.74 -5.86
C LEU A 141 -10.94 33.21 -6.04
N PRO A 142 -10.11 34.04 -6.70
CA PRO A 142 -10.51 35.39 -7.07
C PRO A 142 -11.81 35.36 -7.87
N PRO A 143 -12.70 36.37 -7.74
CA PRO A 143 -13.96 36.41 -8.48
C PRO A 143 -13.77 36.15 -9.97
N SER A 144 -14.70 35.42 -10.60
CA SER A 144 -14.64 35.10 -12.03
C SER A 144 -14.53 36.39 -12.87
N ASN A 145 -13.71 36.35 -13.93
CA ASN A 145 -13.38 37.48 -14.82
C ASN A 145 -12.71 38.68 -14.12
N THR A 146 -11.98 38.46 -13.02
CA THR A 146 -11.16 39.51 -12.41
C THR A 146 -9.98 39.87 -13.34
N PRO A 147 -9.83 41.14 -13.77
CA PRO A 147 -8.75 41.54 -14.68
C PRO A 147 -7.36 41.32 -14.08
N GLY A 148 -6.42 40.81 -14.91
CA GLY A 148 -5.02 40.64 -14.53
C GLY A 148 -4.72 39.47 -13.59
N VAL A 149 -5.73 38.66 -13.23
CA VAL A 149 -5.56 37.42 -12.46
C VAL A 149 -5.18 36.28 -13.39
N ALA A 150 -4.07 35.62 -13.07
CA ALA A 150 -3.59 34.42 -13.75
C ALA A 150 -3.57 33.22 -12.80
N ILE A 151 -4.09 32.08 -13.27
CA ILE A 151 -4.16 30.84 -12.50
C ILE A 151 -3.39 29.74 -13.21
N LEU A 152 -2.62 28.95 -12.46
CA LEU A 152 -2.00 27.71 -12.91
C LEU A 152 -2.67 26.52 -12.23
N ASP A 153 -3.24 25.62 -13.02
CA ASP A 153 -3.63 24.29 -12.58
C ASP A 153 -2.47 23.32 -12.84
N MET A 154 -1.72 23.00 -11.79
CA MET A 154 -0.51 22.19 -11.83
C MET A 154 -0.85 20.71 -11.64
N CYS A 155 -0.28 19.85 -12.47
CA CYS A 155 -0.67 18.44 -12.62
C CYS A 155 -2.15 18.28 -13.06
N SER A 156 -2.60 19.16 -13.96
CA SER A 156 -3.95 19.19 -14.51
C SER A 156 -4.23 18.00 -15.44
N SER A 157 -5.52 17.78 -15.67
CA SER A 157 -6.09 16.77 -16.57
C SER A 157 -7.30 17.39 -17.29
N TRP A 158 -8.31 16.59 -17.63
CA TRP A 158 -9.51 17.02 -18.37
C TRP A 158 -10.54 17.77 -17.51
N VAL A 159 -10.34 17.87 -16.20
CA VAL A 159 -11.22 18.60 -15.26
C VAL A 159 -10.43 19.13 -14.07
N SER A 160 -10.65 20.41 -13.71
CA SER A 160 -9.99 21.10 -12.58
C SER A 160 -10.88 21.26 -11.34
N HIS A 161 -12.16 20.86 -11.43
CA HIS A 161 -13.17 21.00 -10.36
C HIS A 161 -13.44 22.44 -9.90
N TYR A 162 -13.20 23.42 -10.75
CA TYR A 162 -13.56 24.82 -10.47
C TYR A 162 -15.08 25.01 -10.47
N PRO A 163 -15.60 26.07 -9.80
CA PRO A 163 -17.03 26.36 -9.79
C PRO A 163 -17.62 26.43 -11.20
N PRO A 164 -18.86 25.95 -11.40
CA PRO A 164 -19.51 26.01 -12.71
C PRO A 164 -19.50 27.43 -13.30
N GLY A 165 -18.98 27.57 -14.52
CA GLY A 165 -18.90 28.86 -15.23
C GLY A 165 -17.75 29.77 -14.77
N TYR A 166 -16.86 29.30 -13.90
CA TYR A 166 -15.64 30.04 -13.53
C TYR A 166 -14.74 30.23 -14.76
N LYS A 167 -14.29 31.48 -14.99
CA LYS A 167 -13.48 31.86 -16.15
C LYS A 167 -12.58 33.03 -15.81
N GLN A 168 -11.31 32.90 -16.17
CA GLN A 168 -10.31 33.97 -16.09
C GLN A 168 -9.67 34.18 -17.47
N GLU A 169 -9.08 35.35 -17.68
CA GLU A 169 -8.36 35.65 -18.93
C GLU A 169 -7.20 34.68 -19.16
N LYS A 170 -6.57 34.21 -18.08
CA LYS A 170 -5.46 33.26 -18.12
C LYS A 170 -5.63 32.15 -17.07
N ILE A 171 -6.00 30.96 -17.54
CA ILE A 171 -5.99 29.72 -16.76
C ILE A 171 -5.12 28.70 -17.51
N VAL A 172 -3.97 28.38 -16.95
CA VAL A 172 -2.97 27.52 -17.57
C VAL A 172 -3.06 26.15 -16.95
N GLY A 173 -3.26 25.10 -17.73
CA GLY A 173 -3.16 23.73 -17.23
C GLY A 173 -1.82 23.12 -17.57
N MET A 174 -1.14 22.55 -16.58
CA MET A 174 0.11 21.80 -16.81
C MET A 174 -0.08 20.35 -16.42
N GLY A 175 0.09 19.43 -17.36
CA GLY A 175 -0.14 18.00 -17.13
C GLY A 175 0.69 17.10 -18.04
N MET A 176 0.38 15.81 -18.00
CA MET A 176 1.14 14.78 -18.73
C MET A 176 0.47 14.28 -20.00
N ASN A 177 -0.85 14.46 -20.12
CA ASN A 177 -1.61 13.98 -21.26
C ASN A 177 -2.23 15.17 -22.02
N GLU A 178 -1.83 15.33 -23.28
CA GLU A 178 -2.29 16.46 -24.10
C GLU A 178 -3.79 16.40 -24.40
N ASP A 179 -4.35 15.21 -24.63
CA ASP A 179 -5.76 15.01 -24.97
C ASP A 179 -6.69 15.26 -23.78
N GLU A 180 -6.21 15.02 -22.56
CA GLU A 180 -6.90 15.42 -21.34
C GLU A 180 -6.92 16.95 -21.20
N LEU A 181 -5.76 17.60 -21.31
CA LEU A 181 -5.64 19.06 -21.19
C LEU A 181 -6.49 19.81 -22.23
N LYS A 182 -6.49 19.36 -23.49
CA LYS A 182 -7.32 19.93 -24.56
C LYS A 182 -8.82 19.86 -24.27
N ARG A 183 -9.25 18.86 -23.50
CA ARG A 183 -10.65 18.64 -23.18
C ARG A 183 -11.11 19.41 -21.94
N ASN A 184 -10.18 19.97 -21.18
CA ASN A 184 -10.51 20.71 -19.96
C ASN A 184 -11.16 22.06 -20.30
N PRO A 185 -12.45 22.26 -19.95
CA PRO A 185 -13.22 23.41 -20.43
C PRO A 185 -12.84 24.73 -19.77
N VAL A 186 -12.09 24.71 -18.66
CA VAL A 186 -11.70 25.94 -17.94
C VAL A 186 -10.34 26.48 -18.38
N LEU A 187 -9.52 25.69 -19.07
CA LEU A 187 -8.17 26.10 -19.47
C LEU A 187 -8.22 27.03 -20.69
N THR A 188 -7.40 28.08 -20.65
CA THR A 188 -7.16 28.99 -21.78
C THR A 188 -5.91 28.60 -22.57
N GLU A 189 -4.94 27.99 -21.89
CA GLU A 189 -3.70 27.46 -22.46
C GLU A 189 -3.23 26.24 -21.65
N TYR A 190 -2.37 25.42 -22.25
CA TYR A 190 -1.84 24.25 -21.57
C TYR A 190 -0.37 23.98 -21.90
N VAL A 191 0.31 23.26 -21.00
CA VAL A 191 1.70 22.82 -21.14
C VAL A 191 1.78 21.34 -20.80
N VAL A 192 2.40 20.55 -21.69
CA VAL A 192 2.68 19.14 -21.43
C VAL A 192 4.10 19.00 -20.90
N GLN A 193 4.25 18.58 -19.64
CA GLN A 193 5.57 18.41 -19.03
C GLN A 193 5.55 17.41 -17.88
N ASP A 194 6.58 16.54 -17.88
CA ASP A 194 6.88 15.64 -16.76
C ASP A 194 7.74 16.36 -15.71
N LEU A 195 7.12 16.68 -14.57
CA LEU A 195 7.78 17.35 -13.44
C LEU A 195 8.78 16.45 -12.69
N ASN A 196 8.62 15.13 -12.78
CA ASN A 196 9.57 14.17 -12.18
C ASN A 196 10.87 14.10 -13.00
N VAL A 197 10.78 14.27 -14.32
CA VAL A 197 11.94 14.40 -15.21
C VAL A 197 12.53 15.81 -15.15
N ASN A 198 11.73 16.84 -15.42
CA ASN A 198 12.13 18.24 -15.42
C ASN A 198 11.25 19.05 -14.44
N PRO A 199 11.72 19.32 -13.21
CA PRO A 199 10.93 20.07 -12.23
C PRO A 199 10.85 21.58 -12.54
N LYS A 200 11.63 22.09 -13.50
CA LYS A 200 11.67 23.52 -13.84
C LYS A 200 10.42 23.93 -14.61
N LEU A 201 9.66 24.87 -14.06
CA LEU A 201 8.42 25.35 -14.67
C LEU A 201 8.74 26.38 -15.77
N PRO A 202 8.21 26.23 -17.00
CA PRO A 202 8.51 27.10 -18.15
C PRO A 202 7.74 28.43 -18.10
N PHE A 203 7.70 29.07 -16.93
CA PHE A 203 7.06 30.37 -16.71
C PHE A 203 8.03 31.36 -16.08
N GLU A 204 7.76 32.64 -16.28
CA GLU A 204 8.52 33.73 -15.67
C GLU A 204 8.24 33.83 -14.18
N ASP A 205 9.14 34.50 -13.44
CA ASP A 205 8.97 34.75 -12.02
C ASP A 205 7.73 35.63 -11.77
N ASN A 206 7.00 35.38 -10.68
CA ASN A 206 5.83 36.18 -10.29
C ASN A 206 4.74 36.29 -11.38
N THR A 207 4.47 35.20 -12.09
CA THR A 207 3.46 35.14 -13.16
C THR A 207 2.04 34.92 -12.62
N PHE A 208 1.86 34.04 -11.64
CA PHE A 208 0.54 33.54 -11.23
C PHE A 208 0.08 34.11 -9.90
N ASP A 209 -1.22 34.40 -9.80
CA ASP A 209 -1.89 34.81 -8.56
C ASP A 209 -2.36 33.60 -7.77
N VAL A 210 -2.74 32.51 -8.46
CA VAL A 210 -3.17 31.26 -7.84
C VAL A 210 -2.52 30.06 -8.52
N ILE A 211 -2.06 29.09 -7.73
CA ILE A 211 -1.65 27.76 -8.19
C ILE A 211 -2.58 26.73 -7.53
N THR A 212 -3.26 25.91 -8.31
CA THR A 212 -4.00 24.73 -7.83
C THR A 212 -3.23 23.46 -8.16
N ASN A 213 -3.31 22.45 -7.30
CA ASN A 213 -2.89 21.08 -7.58
C ASN A 213 -3.93 20.14 -7.00
N VAL A 214 -4.64 19.42 -7.88
CA VAL A 214 -5.73 18.54 -7.49
C VAL A 214 -5.28 17.08 -7.59
N VAL A 215 -5.27 16.40 -6.44
CA VAL A 215 -5.00 14.96 -6.27
C VAL A 215 -3.76 14.43 -6.99
N SER A 216 -2.69 15.23 -6.98
CA SER A 216 -1.47 14.91 -7.74
C SER A 216 -0.16 15.11 -6.99
N VAL A 217 -0.15 15.78 -5.83
CA VAL A 217 1.07 16.05 -5.05
C VAL A 217 1.78 14.76 -4.59
N ASP A 218 1.02 13.69 -4.46
CA ASP A 218 1.40 12.36 -4.02
C ASP A 218 2.26 11.59 -5.06
N TYR A 219 2.32 12.05 -6.31
CA TYR A 219 3.16 11.45 -7.37
C TYR A 219 4.50 12.17 -7.60
N LEU A 220 4.77 13.26 -6.88
CA LEU A 220 6.00 14.04 -7.07
C LEU A 220 7.19 13.38 -6.38
N THR A 221 8.19 12.98 -7.15
CA THR A 221 9.45 12.40 -6.63
C THR A 221 10.50 13.45 -6.25
N LYS A 222 10.30 14.70 -6.70
CA LYS A 222 11.16 15.87 -6.39
C LYS A 222 10.35 17.04 -5.83
N PRO A 223 9.56 16.86 -4.75
CA PRO A 223 8.60 17.87 -4.30
C PRO A 223 9.26 19.19 -3.90
N ILE A 224 10.45 19.18 -3.28
CA ILE A 224 11.12 20.43 -2.89
C ILE A 224 11.55 21.26 -4.10
N ASP A 225 12.01 20.63 -5.18
CA ASP A 225 12.39 21.36 -6.39
C ASP A 225 11.16 21.97 -7.07
N VAL A 226 10.07 21.20 -7.16
CA VAL A 226 8.79 21.67 -7.70
C VAL A 226 8.21 22.81 -6.88
N PHE A 227 8.21 22.71 -5.54
CA PHE A 227 7.67 23.75 -4.67
C PHE A 227 8.52 25.03 -4.68
N LYS A 228 9.85 24.93 -4.85
CA LYS A 228 10.71 26.10 -5.09
C LYS A 228 10.38 26.79 -6.42
N GLU A 229 10.06 26.02 -7.45
CA GLU A 229 9.60 26.57 -8.73
C GLU A 229 8.21 27.17 -8.64
N MET A 230 7.27 26.53 -7.93
CA MET A 230 5.95 27.11 -7.62
C MET A 230 6.12 28.47 -6.95
N ARG A 231 6.97 28.55 -5.93
CA ARG A 231 7.30 29.81 -5.24
C ARG A 231 7.85 30.85 -6.21
N ARG A 232 8.75 30.47 -7.12
CA ARG A 232 9.37 31.38 -8.08
C ARG A 232 8.32 32.01 -9.00
N ILE A 233 7.38 31.22 -9.50
CA ILE A 233 6.37 31.67 -10.47
C ILE A 233 5.13 32.28 -9.81
N LEU A 234 4.92 32.08 -8.51
CA LEU A 234 3.83 32.68 -7.76
C LEU A 234 4.18 34.13 -7.43
N LYS A 235 3.23 35.05 -7.64
CA LYS A 235 3.37 36.44 -7.25
C LYS A 235 3.53 36.57 -5.73
N PRO A 236 4.13 37.66 -5.22
CA PRO A 236 4.10 37.96 -3.79
C PRO A 236 2.64 38.02 -3.32
N SER A 237 2.32 37.32 -2.22
CA SER A 237 0.95 37.15 -1.71
C SER A 237 0.00 36.36 -2.61
N GLY A 238 0.52 35.64 -3.60
CA GLY A 238 -0.26 34.66 -4.35
C GLY A 238 -0.63 33.44 -3.49
N LEU A 239 -1.63 32.69 -3.96
CA LEU A 239 -2.21 31.57 -3.24
C LEU A 239 -1.82 30.23 -3.89
N ALA A 240 -1.32 29.28 -3.10
CA ALA A 240 -1.07 27.92 -3.55
C ALA A 240 -2.02 26.96 -2.81
N ILE A 241 -2.79 26.17 -3.56
CA ILE A 241 -3.82 25.26 -3.03
C ILE A 241 -3.48 23.83 -3.44
N MET A 242 -3.17 22.99 -2.46
CA MET A 242 -2.95 21.56 -2.65
C MET A 242 -4.16 20.79 -2.12
N SER A 243 -4.81 20.00 -2.96
CA SER A 243 -5.83 19.03 -2.54
C SER A 243 -5.36 17.62 -2.88
N PHE A 244 -5.69 16.68 -2.01
CA PHE A 244 -5.25 15.28 -2.13
C PHE A 244 -6.33 14.33 -1.60
N SER A 245 -6.25 13.06 -1.98
CA SER A 245 -7.19 12.00 -1.62
C SER A 245 -6.43 10.69 -1.37
N ASN A 246 -7.06 9.79 -0.63
CA ASN A 246 -6.58 8.42 -0.45
C ASN A 246 -6.75 7.56 -1.71
N ARG A 247 -7.59 8.01 -2.66
CA ARG A 247 -7.73 7.35 -3.95
C ARG A 247 -6.56 7.76 -4.86
N CYS A 248 -5.60 6.87 -5.03
CA CYS A 248 -4.41 7.09 -5.84
C CYS A 248 -4.08 5.88 -6.74
N PHE A 249 -3.20 6.07 -7.72
CA PHE A 249 -2.54 4.97 -8.42
C PHE A 249 -1.42 4.43 -7.52
N TRP A 250 -1.77 3.45 -6.69
CA TRP A 250 -0.89 2.93 -5.64
C TRP A 250 0.52 2.53 -6.11
N THR A 251 0.67 2.06 -7.36
CA THR A 251 2.00 1.69 -7.88
C THR A 251 2.88 2.90 -8.24
N LYS A 252 2.28 4.06 -8.53
CA LYS A 252 2.96 5.30 -8.96
C LYS A 252 3.11 6.34 -7.86
N VAL A 253 2.42 6.19 -6.74
CA VAL A 253 2.51 7.12 -5.61
C VAL A 253 3.80 6.90 -4.83
N ILE A 254 4.35 7.96 -4.23
CA ILE A 254 5.59 7.86 -3.44
C ILE A 254 5.41 7.02 -2.18
N SER A 255 6.47 6.32 -1.77
CA SER A 255 6.44 5.32 -0.70
C SER A 255 5.98 5.91 0.64
N ILE A 256 6.41 7.13 0.96
CA ILE A 256 5.97 7.80 2.19
C ILE A 256 4.45 7.96 2.23
N TRP A 257 3.83 8.31 1.09
CA TRP A 257 2.38 8.51 1.00
C TRP A 257 1.63 7.21 1.29
N THR A 258 2.09 6.08 0.76
CA THR A 258 1.48 4.75 1.03
C THR A 258 1.67 4.26 2.46
N SER A 259 2.63 4.84 3.19
CA SER A 259 3.01 4.39 4.54
C SER A 259 2.37 5.21 5.66
N THR A 260 1.60 6.25 5.31
CA THR A 260 1.05 7.24 6.25
C THR A 260 -0.43 7.52 5.99
N GLY A 261 -1.12 8.17 6.93
CA GLY A 261 -2.55 8.54 6.78
C GLY A 261 -2.78 10.04 6.52
N ASP A 262 -4.04 10.45 6.39
CA ASP A 262 -4.46 11.82 6.00
C ASP A 262 -3.82 12.93 6.84
N ALA A 263 -3.71 12.70 8.14
CA ALA A 263 -3.08 13.60 9.08
C ALA A 263 -1.59 13.82 8.76
N ASP A 264 -0.88 12.73 8.49
CA ASP A 264 0.52 12.77 8.09
C ASP A 264 0.66 13.38 6.68
N HIS A 265 -0.27 13.12 5.75
CA HIS A 265 -0.25 13.71 4.40
C HIS A 265 -0.32 15.24 4.46
N ALA A 266 -1.20 15.79 5.30
CA ALA A 266 -1.24 17.23 5.55
C ALA A 266 0.10 17.75 6.10
N TRP A 267 0.72 17.01 7.02
CA TRP A 267 2.03 17.34 7.57
C TRP A 267 3.15 17.26 6.51
N ILE A 268 3.14 16.24 5.65
CA ILE A 268 4.10 16.03 4.55
C ILE A 268 4.02 17.19 3.56
N VAL A 269 2.82 17.55 3.09
CA VAL A 269 2.63 18.69 2.19
C VAL A 269 3.01 20.00 2.88
N GLY A 270 2.67 20.14 4.17
CA GLY A 270 3.10 21.29 4.98
C GLY A 270 4.62 21.43 5.07
N ALA A 271 5.34 20.30 5.19
CA ALA A 271 6.80 20.28 5.15
C ALA A 271 7.31 20.75 3.79
N TYR A 272 6.71 20.32 2.67
CA TYR A 272 7.14 20.77 1.34
C TYR A 272 7.07 22.30 1.20
N PHE A 273 5.98 22.94 1.66
CA PHE A 273 5.88 24.39 1.72
C PHE A 273 6.93 25.01 2.64
N HIS A 274 7.13 24.46 3.84
CA HIS A 274 8.10 24.97 4.80
C HIS A 274 9.54 24.97 4.25
N TYR A 275 10.00 23.82 3.74
CA TYR A 275 11.39 23.63 3.31
C TYR A 275 11.66 24.16 1.88
N ALA A 276 10.63 24.44 1.09
CA ALA A 276 10.79 25.23 -0.14
C ALA A 276 11.09 26.72 0.16
N GLY A 277 10.78 27.18 1.37
CA GLY A 277 11.08 28.51 1.88
C GLY A 277 10.14 29.62 1.37
N ASP A 278 10.09 30.73 2.09
CA ASP A 278 9.33 31.97 1.79
C ASP A 278 7.81 31.81 1.57
N PHE A 279 7.23 30.67 1.92
CA PHE A 279 5.78 30.54 2.10
C PHE A 279 5.38 30.96 3.52
N GLU A 280 4.18 31.52 3.64
CA GLU A 280 3.53 31.64 4.94
C GLU A 280 3.20 30.25 5.50
N PRO A 281 3.07 30.09 6.84
CA PRO A 281 2.69 28.82 7.43
C PRO A 281 1.42 28.27 6.78
N PRO A 282 1.45 27.04 6.23
CA PRO A 282 0.31 26.48 5.51
C PRO A 282 -0.87 26.22 6.46
N GLU A 283 -2.09 26.46 5.97
CA GLU A 283 -3.33 26.28 6.74
C GLU A 283 -4.20 25.17 6.15
N VAL A 284 -4.90 24.43 7.01
CA VAL A 284 -5.94 23.46 6.61
C VAL A 284 -7.33 24.08 6.86
N PRO A 285 -8.14 24.35 5.82
CA PRO A 285 -9.46 24.93 5.97
C PRO A 285 -10.45 24.01 6.69
N ARG A 286 -11.32 24.60 7.52
CA ARG A 286 -12.32 23.91 8.36
C ARG A 286 -13.39 23.15 7.56
N SER A 287 -13.69 23.57 6.33
CA SER A 287 -14.75 22.98 5.49
C SER A 287 -14.38 21.64 4.83
N ILE A 288 -13.10 21.35 4.62
CA ILE A 288 -12.63 20.14 3.93
C ILE A 288 -12.37 18.99 4.91
N ALA A 289 -11.98 19.30 6.15
CA ALA A 289 -11.73 18.29 7.18
C ALA A 289 -13.01 17.53 7.63
N MET A 290 -14.21 18.04 7.29
CA MET A 290 -15.48 17.41 7.61
C MET A 290 -15.88 16.29 6.65
N ALA A 291 -15.50 16.37 5.36
CA ALA A 291 -15.79 15.32 4.38
C ALA A 291 -15.12 13.97 4.76
N ALA A 292 -14.03 14.01 5.53
CA ALA A 292 -13.38 12.82 6.08
C ALA A 292 -14.21 12.09 7.16
N LYS A 293 -15.25 12.72 7.71
CA LYS A 293 -16.03 12.17 8.82
C LYS A 293 -17.35 11.51 8.38
N ASP A 294 -17.83 11.81 7.18
CA ASP A 294 -19.15 11.37 6.72
C ASP A 294 -19.15 9.98 6.05
N HIS A 295 -17.98 9.31 5.98
CA HIS A 295 -17.83 7.95 5.46
C HIS A 295 -18.60 6.85 6.23
N ASP A 296 -19.16 7.15 7.40
CA ASP A 296 -19.97 6.20 8.19
C ASP A 296 -21.49 6.43 8.12
N ALA A 297 -21.99 7.38 7.31
CA ALA A 297 -23.43 7.62 7.20
C ALA A 297 -23.85 8.21 5.85
N ALA A 298 -23.96 7.37 4.82
CA ALA A 298 -24.89 7.60 3.70
C ALA A 298 -26.19 6.85 4.03
N ASP A 299 -27.42 7.27 3.72
CA ASP A 299 -28.00 8.27 2.84
C ASP A 299 -29.47 8.41 3.31
N THR A 300 -30.12 9.57 3.33
CA THR A 300 -31.11 9.93 2.30
C THR A 300 -31.72 11.29 2.64
N SER A 301 -31.78 12.19 1.67
CA SER A 301 -33.05 12.80 1.24
C SER A 301 -32.86 13.74 0.06
N HIS A 302 -33.62 13.46 -1.02
CA HIS A 302 -33.97 14.45 -2.02
C HIS A 302 -35.09 15.35 -1.47
N GLY A 303 -34.96 16.65 -1.69
CA GLY A 303 -35.95 17.64 -1.31
C GLY A 303 -37.16 17.66 -2.24
N VAL A 304 -38.35 17.81 -1.65
CA VAL A 304 -39.52 18.42 -2.26
C VAL A 304 -40.16 19.31 -1.18
N ASP A 305 -40.48 20.55 -1.56
CA ASP A 305 -41.16 21.56 -0.75
C ASP A 305 -42.42 21.01 -0.08
N GLU A 306 -42.60 21.18 1.24
CA GLU A 306 -43.93 21.23 1.88
C GLU A 306 -43.89 21.71 3.35
N CYS A 307 -44.89 22.55 3.69
CA CYS A 307 -45.35 23.05 4.99
C CYS A 307 -44.74 22.49 6.28
N GLU A 308 -44.30 23.37 7.19
CA GLU A 308 -43.82 22.98 8.53
C GLU A 308 -44.85 22.13 9.32
N PRO A 309 -44.44 20.96 9.85
CA PRO A 309 -45.32 20.10 10.63
C PRO A 309 -45.47 20.59 12.08
N SER A 310 -46.67 20.41 12.64
CA SER A 310 -46.97 20.83 14.02
C SER A 310 -46.14 20.09 15.07
N LEU A 311 -45.77 20.78 16.16
CA LEU A 311 -44.97 20.30 17.30
C LEU A 311 -45.32 18.88 17.83
N TRP A 312 -46.57 18.46 17.71
CA TRP A 312 -47.02 17.12 18.12
C TRP A 312 -46.49 15.99 17.24
N TYR A 313 -46.21 16.25 15.96
CA TYR A 313 -45.64 15.29 15.01
C TYR A 313 -44.15 15.07 15.28
N GLU A 314 -43.40 16.13 15.61
CA GLU A 314 -41.97 16.01 15.94
C GLU A 314 -41.72 15.16 17.19
N VAL A 315 -42.54 15.33 18.23
CA VAL A 315 -42.41 14.53 19.46
C VAL A 315 -42.76 13.05 19.21
N ALA A 316 -43.78 12.77 18.40
CA ALA A 316 -44.14 11.39 18.05
C ALA A 316 -43.03 10.70 17.24
N MET A 317 -42.41 11.40 16.29
CA MET A 317 -41.30 10.88 15.50
C MET A 317 -40.04 10.68 16.34
N ALA A 318 -39.70 11.63 17.22
CA ALA A 318 -38.50 11.54 18.07
C ALA A 318 -38.51 10.36 19.05
N VAL A 319 -39.68 9.85 19.44
CA VAL A 319 -39.80 8.73 20.41
C VAL A 319 -39.97 7.38 19.71
N LEU A 320 -40.72 7.33 18.59
CA LEU A 320 -41.07 6.07 17.92
C LEU A 320 -40.05 5.63 16.86
N PHE A 321 -39.33 6.56 16.20
CA PHE A 321 -38.35 6.20 15.17
C PHE A 321 -37.08 5.53 15.72
N PRO A 322 -36.42 6.04 16.78
CA PRO A 322 -35.16 5.47 17.26
C PRO A 322 -35.33 4.05 17.81
N SER A 323 -36.48 3.79 18.42
CA SER A 323 -36.80 2.50 19.05
C SER A 323 -37.13 1.42 18.03
N ASN A 324 -37.81 1.77 16.93
CA ASN A 324 -38.13 0.81 15.87
C ASN A 324 -36.93 0.53 14.95
N TYR A 325 -36.10 1.55 14.67
CA TYR A 325 -34.90 1.40 13.85
C TYR A 325 -33.86 0.50 14.52
N PHE A 326 -33.67 0.64 15.85
CA PHE A 326 -32.73 -0.18 16.61
C PHE A 326 -33.14 -1.66 16.65
N LEU A 327 -34.45 -1.95 16.75
CA LEU A 327 -34.97 -3.32 16.70
C LEU A 327 -34.79 -3.93 15.31
N LEU A 328 -35.15 -3.21 14.24
CA LEU A 328 -34.97 -3.68 12.87
C LEU A 328 -33.50 -3.89 12.49
N SER A 329 -32.61 -2.95 12.85
CA SER A 329 -31.19 -3.07 12.59
C SER A 329 -30.58 -4.24 13.36
N PHE A 330 -30.95 -4.42 14.63
CA PHE A 330 -30.44 -5.53 15.44
C PHE A 330 -30.80 -6.89 14.84
N TRP A 331 -32.06 -7.08 14.41
CA TRP A 331 -32.48 -8.35 13.79
C TRP A 331 -31.86 -8.56 12.40
N PHE A 332 -31.64 -7.49 11.64
CA PHE A 332 -30.93 -7.56 10.36
C PHE A 332 -29.47 -8.02 10.54
N PHE A 333 -28.73 -7.40 11.46
CA PHE A 333 -27.34 -7.78 11.74
C PHE A 333 -27.23 -9.17 12.38
N LEU A 334 -28.18 -9.55 13.23
CA LEU A 334 -28.22 -10.90 13.80
C LEU A 334 -28.48 -11.96 12.72
N GLY A 335 -29.39 -11.69 11.78
CA GLY A 335 -29.65 -12.56 10.63
C GLY A 335 -28.42 -12.71 9.72
N PHE A 336 -27.76 -11.60 9.40
CA PHE A 336 -26.54 -11.60 8.60
C PHE A 336 -25.38 -12.33 9.30
N TRP A 337 -25.20 -12.14 10.61
CA TRP A 337 -24.22 -12.88 11.40
C TRP A 337 -24.48 -14.39 11.33
N ILE A 338 -25.73 -14.82 11.52
CA ILE A 338 -26.09 -16.25 11.47
C ILE A 338 -25.79 -16.82 10.07
N ILE A 339 -26.12 -16.10 9.00
CA ILE A 339 -25.80 -16.50 7.63
C ILE A 339 -24.30 -16.59 7.41
N TYR A 340 -23.53 -15.60 7.90
CA TYR A 340 -22.07 -15.58 7.79
C TYR A 340 -21.42 -16.76 8.52
N GLN A 341 -21.87 -17.05 9.74
CA GLN A 341 -21.43 -18.23 10.50
C GLN A 341 -21.82 -19.54 9.80
N ALA A 342 -23.02 -19.61 9.21
CA ALA A 342 -23.44 -20.77 8.42
C ALA A 342 -22.59 -20.95 7.15
N PHE A 343 -22.19 -19.85 6.49
CA PHE A 343 -21.33 -19.87 5.31
C PHE A 343 -19.88 -20.26 5.66
N GLY A 344 -19.35 -19.79 6.79
CA GLY A 344 -18.05 -20.21 7.32
C GLY A 344 -18.04 -21.69 7.69
N ALA A 345 -19.10 -22.17 8.34
CA ALA A 345 -19.28 -23.59 8.62
C ALA A 345 -19.44 -24.41 7.31
N PHE A 346 -20.14 -23.89 6.30
CA PHE A 346 -20.25 -24.53 4.99
C PHE A 346 -18.90 -24.61 4.28
N GLY A 347 -18.09 -23.55 4.27
CA GLY A 347 -16.74 -23.56 3.73
C GLY A 347 -15.83 -24.59 4.41
N ALA A 348 -15.95 -24.73 5.75
CA ALA A 348 -15.24 -25.77 6.51
C ALA A 348 -15.72 -27.19 6.20
N VAL A 349 -17.02 -27.39 5.92
CA VAL A 349 -17.61 -28.68 5.53
C VAL A 349 -17.28 -29.06 4.08
N VAL A 350 -17.13 -28.07 3.19
CA VAL A 350 -16.90 -28.28 1.75
C VAL A 350 -15.40 -28.40 1.39
N ASN A 351 -14.50 -28.20 2.38
CA ASN A 351 -13.07 -28.55 2.30
C ASN A 351 -12.39 -27.99 1.02
N ILE A 352 -12.69 -26.73 0.69
CA ILE A 352 -12.31 -26.12 -0.59
C ILE A 352 -10.81 -25.80 -0.67
N ASP A 353 -10.15 -25.56 0.47
CA ASP A 353 -8.78 -25.02 0.52
C ASP A 353 -7.73 -25.95 1.17
N LYS A 354 -8.04 -27.22 1.44
CA LYS A 354 -6.99 -28.15 1.91
C LYS A 354 -6.13 -28.63 0.73
N PRO A 355 -4.80 -28.57 0.83
CA PRO A 355 -3.92 -29.23 -0.13
C PRO A 355 -4.15 -30.75 -0.05
N ASN A 356 -4.32 -31.39 -1.19
CA ASN A 356 -4.48 -32.85 -1.27
C ASN A 356 -3.31 -33.56 -0.58
N GLU A 357 -3.61 -34.48 0.34
CA GLU A 357 -2.62 -35.38 0.88
C GLU A 357 -2.06 -36.26 -0.26
N SER A 358 -0.74 -36.35 -0.32
CA SER A 358 -0.06 -37.22 -1.27
C SER A 358 1.12 -37.86 -0.58
N SER A 359 1.27 -39.15 -0.83
CA SER A 359 2.34 -39.98 -0.27
C SER A 359 3.07 -40.69 -1.39
N ILE A 360 4.33 -40.98 -1.13
CA ILE A 360 5.18 -41.67 -2.09
C ILE A 360 5.87 -42.84 -1.41
N GLU A 361 5.91 -43.96 -2.11
CA GLU A 361 6.58 -45.17 -1.68
C GLU A 361 7.60 -45.60 -2.73
N LEU A 362 8.83 -45.84 -2.29
CA LEU A 362 9.88 -46.40 -3.14
C LEU A 362 9.75 -47.92 -3.15
N VAL A 363 9.32 -48.48 -4.29
CA VAL A 363 9.05 -49.92 -4.42
C VAL A 363 10.27 -50.70 -4.87
N GLY A 364 11.17 -50.07 -5.61
CA GLY A 364 12.38 -50.73 -6.04
C GLY A 364 13.38 -49.82 -6.71
N VAL A 365 14.64 -50.18 -6.57
CA VAL A 365 15.77 -49.48 -7.19
C VAL A 365 16.60 -50.46 -7.97
N SER A 366 17.02 -50.09 -9.17
CA SER A 366 17.87 -50.90 -10.04
C SER A 366 18.96 -50.04 -10.66
N GLY A 367 20.13 -50.61 -10.95
CA GLY A 367 21.21 -49.89 -11.62
C GLY A 367 22.07 -48.97 -10.74
N LEU A 368 22.03 -49.09 -9.41
CA LEU A 368 22.91 -48.37 -8.46
C LEU A 368 24.15 -49.18 -8.03
N VAL A 369 24.55 -50.20 -8.79
CA VAL A 369 25.65 -51.09 -8.37
C VAL A 369 27.01 -50.43 -8.64
N PRO A 370 27.93 -50.38 -7.66
CA PRO A 370 29.31 -49.98 -7.92
C PRO A 370 29.96 -50.92 -8.94
N VAL A 371 30.61 -50.36 -9.97
CA VAL A 371 31.33 -51.09 -11.04
C VAL A 371 32.39 -52.08 -10.51
N LEU A 372 32.75 -52.01 -9.22
CA LEU A 372 33.70 -52.90 -8.55
C LEU A 372 33.23 -54.35 -8.33
N ALA A 373 31.97 -54.71 -8.60
CA ALA A 373 31.49 -56.10 -8.48
C ALA A 373 31.51 -56.91 -9.80
N LEU A 374 31.87 -56.30 -10.93
CA LEU A 374 31.93 -56.96 -12.24
C LEU A 374 33.36 -56.89 -12.82
N ALA A 375 33.82 -58.00 -13.38
CA ALA A 375 35.13 -58.18 -14.01
C ALA A 375 35.47 -57.04 -15.01
N PRO A 376 36.77 -56.75 -15.24
CA PRO A 376 37.20 -55.57 -16.00
C PRO A 376 36.79 -55.72 -17.48
N GLY A 377 35.71 -55.03 -17.85
CA GLY A 377 35.26 -54.77 -19.21
C GLY A 377 34.91 -53.30 -19.37
N PRO A 378 34.86 -52.76 -20.60
CA PRO A 378 34.68 -51.33 -20.85
C PRO A 378 33.37 -50.83 -20.21
N GLY A 379 33.50 -49.73 -19.45
CA GLY A 379 32.49 -49.20 -18.53
C GLY A 379 31.10 -49.03 -19.14
N VAL A 380 30.16 -49.86 -18.69
CA VAL A 380 28.74 -49.62 -18.88
C VAL A 380 28.29 -48.77 -17.69
N ALA A 381 28.12 -47.47 -17.93
CA ALA A 381 27.47 -46.57 -16.98
C ALA A 381 26.12 -47.17 -16.57
N SER A 382 25.98 -47.55 -15.30
CA SER A 382 24.74 -48.12 -14.79
C SER A 382 23.67 -47.04 -14.82
N ARG A 383 22.59 -47.28 -15.56
CA ARG A 383 21.44 -46.36 -15.64
C ARG A 383 20.53 -46.63 -14.45
N PRO A 384 20.45 -45.75 -13.46
CA PRO A 384 19.58 -45.97 -12.33
C PRO A 384 18.11 -45.90 -12.78
N ALA A 385 17.31 -46.82 -12.26
CA ALA A 385 15.86 -46.83 -12.42
C ALA A 385 15.21 -46.93 -11.04
N PHE A 386 14.20 -46.09 -10.81
CA PHE A 386 13.45 -46.02 -9.55
C PHE A 386 11.98 -46.27 -9.84
N ASN A 387 11.45 -47.32 -9.22
CA ASN A 387 10.02 -47.64 -9.25
C ASN A 387 9.35 -47.00 -8.05
N LEU A 388 8.46 -46.05 -8.32
CA LEU A 388 7.77 -45.25 -7.32
C LEU A 388 6.26 -45.53 -7.40
N LEU A 389 5.62 -45.68 -6.25
CA LEU A 389 4.16 -45.60 -6.14
C LEU A 389 3.80 -44.26 -5.54
N VAL A 390 3.13 -43.42 -6.33
CA VAL A 390 2.64 -42.12 -5.89
C VAL A 390 1.15 -42.26 -5.63
N ARG A 391 0.76 -42.06 -4.38
CA ARG A 391 -0.65 -42.00 -3.98
C ARG A 391 -1.08 -40.54 -3.91
N ILE A 392 -2.15 -40.22 -4.63
CA ILE A 392 -2.75 -38.89 -4.69
C ILE A 392 -4.18 -39.03 -4.21
N ASP A 393 -4.51 -38.42 -3.08
CA ASP A 393 -5.86 -38.41 -2.53
C ASP A 393 -6.61 -37.15 -3.02
N ASN A 394 -7.90 -37.26 -3.34
CA ASN A 394 -8.77 -36.11 -3.65
C ASN A 394 -9.79 -35.91 -2.54
N ASP A 395 -9.42 -35.13 -1.52
CA ASP A 395 -10.32 -34.84 -0.40
C ASP A 395 -11.45 -33.84 -0.74
N HIS A 396 -11.51 -33.38 -1.99
CA HIS A 396 -12.56 -32.50 -2.47
C HIS A 396 -13.82 -33.27 -2.88
N ILE A 397 -14.96 -32.57 -2.83
CA ILE A 397 -16.28 -33.09 -3.20
C ILE A 397 -16.57 -33.07 -4.71
N LEU A 398 -15.62 -32.60 -5.53
CA LEU A 398 -15.73 -32.53 -6.99
C LEU A 398 -14.64 -33.35 -7.66
N ASP A 399 -14.97 -33.87 -8.84
CA ASP A 399 -14.03 -34.58 -9.70
C ASP A 399 -12.97 -33.61 -10.23
N ARG A 400 -11.71 -34.06 -10.27
CA ARG A 400 -10.57 -33.26 -10.76
C ARG A 400 -9.90 -33.97 -11.93
N HIS A 401 -9.77 -33.25 -13.04
CA HIS A 401 -8.93 -33.67 -14.17
C HIS A 401 -7.56 -33.01 -14.06
N ARG A 402 -6.49 -33.81 -14.08
CA ARG A 402 -5.11 -33.31 -14.10
C ARG A 402 -4.45 -33.66 -15.43
N GLU A 403 -3.75 -32.68 -16.01
CA GLU A 403 -3.12 -32.76 -17.35
C GLU A 403 -1.83 -33.63 -17.38
N GLY A 404 -1.49 -34.30 -16.28
CA GLY A 404 -0.24 -35.05 -16.13
C GLY A 404 0.86 -34.22 -15.46
N GLY A 405 2.06 -34.78 -15.36
CA GLY A 405 3.16 -34.14 -14.64
C GLY A 405 4.50 -34.85 -14.80
N SER A 406 5.50 -34.37 -14.06
CA SER A 406 6.84 -34.95 -14.03
C SER A 406 7.31 -35.25 -12.62
N VAL A 407 8.15 -36.27 -12.50
CA VAL A 407 8.82 -36.68 -11.26
C VAL A 407 10.32 -36.62 -11.49
N LYS A 408 11.04 -36.05 -10.52
CA LYS A 408 12.50 -35.95 -10.50
C LYS A 408 13.00 -36.64 -9.24
N VAL A 409 13.91 -37.59 -9.41
CA VAL A 409 14.63 -38.25 -8.31
C VAL A 409 16.03 -37.65 -8.24
N SER A 410 16.42 -37.16 -7.07
CA SER A 410 17.72 -36.54 -6.83
C SER A 410 18.37 -37.10 -5.57
N TYR A 411 19.70 -37.00 -5.48
CA TYR A 411 20.46 -37.35 -4.27
C TYR A 411 21.52 -36.29 -4.03
N ALA A 412 21.56 -35.74 -2.81
CA ALA A 412 22.45 -34.61 -2.45
C ALA A 412 22.40 -33.45 -3.47
N GLY A 413 21.20 -33.12 -3.98
CA GLY A 413 20.97 -32.09 -5.00
C GLY A 413 21.31 -32.47 -6.45
N VAL A 414 21.85 -33.67 -6.70
CA VAL A 414 22.19 -34.15 -8.06
C VAL A 414 21.02 -34.95 -8.66
N PRO A 415 20.51 -34.59 -9.85
CA PRO A 415 19.44 -35.35 -10.51
C PRO A 415 19.93 -36.74 -10.94
N LEU A 416 19.24 -37.78 -10.48
CA LEU A 416 19.54 -39.18 -10.82
C LEU A 416 18.65 -39.74 -11.93
N ALA A 417 17.35 -39.41 -11.90
CA ALA A 417 16.38 -39.95 -12.86
C ALA A 417 15.14 -39.05 -13.00
N TYR A 418 14.46 -39.17 -14.14
CA TYR A 418 13.21 -38.47 -14.44
C TYR A 418 12.12 -39.48 -14.82
N GLY A 419 10.89 -39.20 -14.40
CA GLY A 419 9.69 -39.97 -14.74
C GLY A 419 8.54 -39.05 -15.14
N SER A 420 7.59 -39.60 -15.88
CA SER A 420 6.40 -38.87 -16.34
C SER A 420 5.15 -39.47 -15.72
N ILE A 421 4.23 -38.62 -15.30
CA ILE A 421 2.91 -38.99 -14.79
C ILE A 421 1.88 -38.70 -15.90
N PRO A 422 1.11 -39.70 -16.35
CA PRO A 422 0.08 -39.48 -17.36
C PRO A 422 -1.06 -38.62 -16.79
N SER A 423 -1.84 -37.99 -17.67
CA SER A 423 -3.08 -37.32 -17.27
C SER A 423 -4.06 -38.31 -16.65
N PHE A 424 -4.70 -37.93 -15.55
CA PHE A 424 -5.68 -38.77 -14.87
C PHE A 424 -6.88 -37.96 -14.40
N ARG A 425 -8.01 -38.66 -14.23
CA ARG A 425 -9.21 -38.14 -13.57
C ARG A 425 -9.32 -38.80 -12.20
N LEU A 426 -9.56 -37.99 -11.19
CA LEU A 426 -9.76 -38.45 -9.82
C LEU A 426 -11.17 -38.05 -9.38
N GLY A 427 -11.98 -39.04 -9.01
CA GLY A 427 -13.33 -38.80 -8.50
C GLY A 427 -13.32 -38.06 -7.16
N ALA A 428 -14.44 -37.46 -6.80
CA ALA A 428 -14.65 -36.86 -5.49
C ALA A 428 -14.38 -37.88 -4.36
N ARG A 429 -13.52 -37.54 -3.40
CA ARG A 429 -13.13 -38.41 -2.26
C ARG A 429 -12.51 -39.75 -2.65
N GLU A 430 -11.89 -39.82 -3.82
CA GLU A 430 -11.16 -41.00 -4.27
C GLU A 430 -9.64 -40.80 -4.16
N ALA A 431 -8.94 -41.93 -4.07
CA ALA A 431 -7.49 -42.01 -4.08
C ALA A 431 -7.02 -42.74 -5.33
N LEU A 432 -5.99 -42.21 -6.00
CA LEU A 432 -5.35 -42.88 -7.11
C LEU A 432 -3.90 -43.18 -6.77
N THR A 433 -3.48 -44.41 -7.02
CA THR A 433 -2.08 -44.82 -6.95
C THR A 433 -1.53 -44.95 -8.36
N VAL A 434 -0.50 -44.17 -8.68
CA VAL A 434 0.17 -44.17 -9.98
C VAL A 434 1.55 -44.77 -9.83
N ALA A 435 1.84 -45.81 -10.61
CA ALA A 435 3.18 -46.35 -10.75
C ALA A 435 4.01 -45.45 -11.68
N VAL A 436 5.09 -44.89 -11.16
CA VAL A 436 6.02 -44.03 -11.90
C VAL A 436 7.37 -44.74 -11.97
N ASN A 437 7.82 -45.01 -13.20
CA ASN A 437 9.16 -45.51 -13.45
C ASN A 437 10.05 -44.33 -13.86
N ALA A 438 10.94 -43.91 -12.97
CA ALA A 438 11.89 -42.84 -13.24
C ALA A 438 13.22 -43.44 -13.73
N THR A 439 13.67 -43.02 -14.91
CA THR A 439 14.91 -43.51 -15.53
C THR A 439 15.85 -42.37 -15.94
N SER A 440 17.14 -42.65 -16.05
CA SER A 440 18.15 -41.67 -16.48
C SER A 440 18.31 -41.65 -18.01
N GLU A 441 18.20 -40.49 -18.66
CA GLU A 441 18.46 -40.35 -20.12
C GLU A 441 19.94 -40.10 -20.48
N ALA A 442 20.78 -39.63 -19.55
CA ALA A 442 22.17 -39.21 -19.80
C ALA A 442 23.20 -39.93 -18.91
N ALA A 443 24.50 -39.72 -19.20
CA ALA A 443 25.66 -40.43 -18.66
C ALA A 443 25.59 -40.69 -17.13
N GLY A 444 25.98 -41.90 -16.72
CA GLY A 444 25.73 -42.46 -15.40
C GLY A 444 26.18 -41.63 -14.20
N VAL A 445 25.68 -42.03 -13.03
CA VAL A 445 25.94 -41.38 -11.76
C VAL A 445 27.46 -41.31 -11.50
N PRO A 446 28.02 -40.14 -11.12
CA PRO A 446 29.45 -40.02 -10.80
C PRO A 446 29.88 -41.04 -9.74
N GLU A 447 31.04 -41.67 -9.91
CA GLU A 447 31.52 -42.70 -8.98
C GLU A 447 31.65 -42.20 -7.54
N ASP A 448 32.05 -40.94 -7.35
CA ASP A 448 32.17 -40.33 -6.02
C ASP A 448 30.80 -40.20 -5.33
N LEU A 449 29.74 -39.92 -6.10
CA LEU A 449 28.38 -39.87 -5.59
C LEU A 449 27.87 -41.28 -5.25
N LEU A 450 28.17 -42.29 -6.07
CA LEU A 450 27.87 -43.70 -5.75
C LEU A 450 28.58 -44.17 -4.48
N ARG A 451 29.83 -43.74 -4.24
CA ARG A 451 30.58 -44.05 -3.02
C ARG A 451 29.95 -43.38 -1.79
N LEU A 452 29.54 -42.12 -1.92
CA LEU A 452 28.84 -41.40 -0.86
C LEU A 452 27.52 -42.10 -0.52
N MET A 453 26.68 -42.39 -1.53
CA MET A 453 25.43 -43.11 -1.37
C MET A 453 25.62 -44.46 -0.67
N ALA A 454 26.61 -45.25 -1.09
CA ALA A 454 26.90 -46.53 -0.47
C ALA A 454 27.40 -46.42 0.99
N ALA A 455 28.13 -45.35 1.32
CA ALA A 455 28.59 -45.11 2.68
C ALA A 455 27.42 -44.67 3.60
N GLU A 456 26.56 -43.77 3.12
CA GLU A 456 25.39 -43.29 3.86
C GLU A 456 24.33 -44.38 4.01
N GLN A 457 24.19 -45.28 3.03
CA GLN A 457 23.30 -46.43 3.13
C GLN A 457 23.76 -47.41 4.22
N ARG A 458 25.08 -47.64 4.35
CA ARG A 458 25.63 -48.45 5.45
C ARG A 458 25.42 -47.83 6.83
N MET A 459 25.30 -46.51 6.88
CA MET A 459 25.03 -45.77 8.12
C MET A 459 23.52 -45.60 8.39
N GLY A 460 22.65 -46.05 7.47
CA GLY A 460 21.19 -45.92 7.59
C GLY A 460 20.68 -44.48 7.45
N VAL A 461 21.42 -43.62 6.73
CA VAL A 461 21.09 -42.18 6.57
C VAL A 461 20.96 -41.75 5.10
N ALA A 462 21.03 -42.68 4.15
CA ALA A 462 20.87 -42.37 2.73
C ALA A 462 19.41 -42.01 2.42
N GLN A 463 19.18 -40.80 1.93
CA GLN A 463 17.85 -40.30 1.56
C GLN A 463 17.83 -39.78 0.14
N LEU A 464 16.85 -40.23 -0.64
CA LEU A 464 16.51 -39.70 -1.95
C LEU A 464 15.56 -38.52 -1.79
N GLU A 465 15.80 -37.46 -2.56
CA GLU A 465 14.89 -36.34 -2.72
C GLU A 465 14.01 -36.58 -3.96
N ILE A 466 12.71 -36.72 -3.76
CA ILE A 466 11.75 -36.90 -4.85
C ILE A 466 10.92 -35.64 -4.98
N GLY A 467 11.03 -34.97 -6.12
CA GLY A 467 10.19 -33.84 -6.49
C GLY A 467 9.15 -34.24 -7.52
N MET A 468 7.88 -33.92 -7.28
CA MET A 468 6.79 -34.12 -8.24
C MET A 468 6.17 -32.77 -8.59
N GLN A 469 5.95 -32.54 -9.88
CA GLN A 469 5.21 -31.38 -10.39
C GLN A 469 4.02 -31.85 -11.21
N LEU A 470 2.82 -31.41 -10.83
CA LEU A 470 1.58 -31.71 -11.53
C LEU A 470 1.07 -30.45 -12.25
N GLY A 471 0.79 -30.57 -13.55
CA GLY A 471 0.45 -29.44 -14.41
C GLY A 471 1.65 -28.55 -14.79
N GLY A 472 1.37 -27.30 -15.20
CA GLY A 472 2.40 -26.34 -15.62
C GLY A 472 3.34 -25.89 -14.49
N PRO A 473 4.47 -25.24 -14.82
CA PRO A 473 5.46 -24.79 -13.84
C PRO A 473 4.83 -23.93 -12.74
N GLY A 474 5.02 -24.30 -11.47
CA GLY A 474 4.57 -23.53 -10.31
C GLY A 474 3.10 -23.73 -9.91
N ARG A 475 2.35 -24.64 -10.56
CA ARG A 475 0.93 -24.88 -10.26
C ARG A 475 0.74 -25.72 -8.99
N GLU A 476 1.30 -26.93 -8.97
CA GLU A 476 1.27 -27.85 -7.82
C GLU A 476 2.61 -28.60 -7.75
N SER A 477 3.34 -28.45 -6.64
CA SER A 477 4.67 -29.05 -6.45
C SER A 477 4.75 -29.75 -5.10
N TYR A 478 5.27 -30.97 -5.11
CA TYR A 478 5.40 -31.83 -3.95
C TYR A 478 6.86 -32.29 -3.83
N SER A 479 7.34 -32.43 -2.59
CA SER A 479 8.70 -32.88 -2.32
C SER A 479 8.71 -33.82 -1.13
N TRP A 480 9.43 -34.93 -1.26
CA TRP A 480 9.62 -35.93 -0.21
C TRP A 480 11.08 -36.32 -0.09
N SER A 481 11.48 -36.67 1.12
CA SER A 481 12.73 -37.39 1.41
C SER A 481 12.36 -38.83 1.71
N VAL A 482 12.92 -39.77 0.95
CA VAL A 482 12.65 -41.21 1.07
C VAL A 482 13.94 -41.95 1.35
N ASP A 483 13.95 -42.79 2.39
CA ASP A 483 15.12 -43.60 2.73
C ASP A 483 15.43 -44.60 1.59
N LEU A 484 16.71 -44.73 1.26
CA LEU A 484 17.23 -45.54 0.15
C LEU A 484 17.61 -46.97 0.53
#